data_AF-A0A0G0JRL5-F1
#
_entry.id   AF-A0A0G0JRL5-F1
#
_cell.length_a   1.000
_cell.length_b   1.000
_cell.length_c   1.000
_cell.angle_alpha   90.00
_cell.angle_beta   90.00
_cell.angle_gamma   90.00
#
_symmetry.space_group_name_H-M   'P 1'
#
loop_
_entity.id
_entity.type
_entity.pdbx_description
1 polymer ?
#
loop_
_entity_poly.entity_id
_entity_poly.type
_entity_poly.pdbx_seq_one_letter_code
_entity_poly.pdbx_strand_id
1 'polypeptide(L)'
;MNDISEKLFGKTKDIVYHAEGGYIPDVSFLKCSLEGKQSVAHIFCVGCGTYLEANKKQAESLAKLAGTEVPENFDEYYFEVAGCEVCDGDRDIVALKKK
;
A
#
# COMPACT_ATOMS: atom_id res chain seq x y z
N MET A 1 11.15 0.36 -45.98
CA MET A 1 9.89 -0.40 -45.85
C MET A 1 10.14 -1.39 -44.71
N ASN A 2 9.54 -1.33 -43.52
CA ASN A 2 8.27 -0.75 -43.11
C ASN A 2 8.42 -0.20 -41.68
N ASP A 3 8.16 1.11 -41.55
CA ASP A 3 8.11 1.91 -40.34
C ASP A 3 6.63 2.04 -39.94
N ILE A 4 6.06 1.01 -39.30
CA ILE A 4 4.61 1.03 -38.93
C ILE A 4 4.30 0.39 -37.56
N SER A 5 5.29 -0.07 -36.79
CA SER A 5 5.03 -0.56 -35.42
C SER A 5 5.15 0.52 -34.33
N GLU A 6 5.73 1.68 -34.63
CA GLU A 6 5.97 2.76 -33.64
C GLU A 6 4.87 3.82 -33.55
N LYS A 7 3.82 3.75 -34.38
CA LYS A 7 2.73 4.76 -34.42
C LYS A 7 1.42 4.37 -33.76
N LEU A 8 1.23 3.10 -33.38
CA LEU A 8 -0.02 2.62 -32.77
C LEU A 8 0.07 2.39 -31.27
N PHE A 9 1.26 2.06 -30.77
CA PHE A 9 1.53 1.99 -29.34
C PHE A 9 2.29 3.26 -28.98
N GLY A 10 1.54 4.37 -28.88
CA GLY A 10 2.06 5.61 -28.32
C GLY A 10 2.78 5.23 -27.04
N LYS A 11 4.11 5.44 -27.04
CA LYS A 11 5.07 5.06 -26.00
C LYS A 11 4.32 4.88 -24.71
N THR A 12 4.02 3.62 -24.36
CA THR A 12 3.51 3.30 -23.03
C THR A 12 4.57 3.93 -22.16
N LYS A 13 4.23 5.08 -21.56
CA LYS A 13 5.12 5.69 -20.60
C LYS A 13 5.35 4.53 -19.66
N ASP A 14 6.59 4.08 -19.60
CA ASP A 14 7.21 3.68 -18.37
C ASP A 14 6.85 4.79 -17.39
N ILE A 15 5.64 4.73 -16.85
CA ILE A 15 5.31 5.36 -15.59
C ILE A 15 5.97 4.41 -14.61
N VAL A 16 7.30 4.40 -14.64
CA VAL A 16 8.09 4.13 -13.47
C VAL A 16 7.59 5.19 -12.52
N TYR A 17 6.58 4.86 -11.72
CA TYR A 17 6.36 5.52 -10.47
C TYR A 17 7.64 5.24 -9.69
N HIS A 18 8.66 6.07 -9.93
CA HIS A 18 9.62 6.37 -8.90
C HIS A 18 8.76 6.90 -7.76
N ALA A 19 8.40 6.00 -6.86
CA ALA A 19 7.92 6.33 -5.55
C ALA A 19 9.04 7.15 -4.91
N GLU A 20 9.03 8.46 -5.14
CA GLU A 20 9.76 9.42 -4.33
C GLU A 20 9.08 9.36 -2.95
N GLY A 21 9.45 8.32 -2.19
CA GLY A 21 8.83 7.95 -0.93
C GLY A 21 8.93 9.10 0.06
N GLY A 22 7.80 9.73 0.31
CA GLY A 22 7.71 10.92 1.14
C GLY A 22 6.29 11.30 1.53
N TYR A 23 5.30 10.43 1.24
CA TYR A 23 3.93 10.68 1.66
C TYR A 23 3.77 10.39 3.14
N ILE A 24 3.12 11.32 3.84
CA ILE A 24 2.80 11.21 5.26
C ILE A 24 1.34 10.78 5.37
N PRO A 25 1.01 9.77 6.20
CA PRO A 25 -0.37 9.36 6.38
C PRO A 25 -1.20 10.48 7.02
N ASP A 26 -2.36 10.73 6.43
CA ASP A 26 -3.44 11.53 6.98
C ASP A 26 -4.16 10.73 8.07
N VAL A 27 -3.99 11.21 9.31
CA VAL A 27 -4.54 10.56 10.50
C VAL A 27 -6.07 10.55 10.50
N SER A 28 -6.72 11.49 9.82
CA SER A 28 -8.18 11.53 9.73
C SER A 28 -8.69 10.34 8.91
N PHE A 29 -8.00 9.99 7.82
CA PHE A 29 -8.31 8.80 7.03
C PHE A 29 -8.09 7.52 7.83
N LEU A 30 -6.99 7.44 8.60
CA LEU A 30 -6.73 6.26 9.44
C LEU A 30 -7.80 6.03 10.52
N LYS A 31 -8.43 7.10 10.98
CA LYS A 31 -9.54 7.08 11.96
C LYS A 31 -10.90 6.81 11.33
N CYS A 32 -11.03 6.82 10.01
CA CYS A 32 -12.26 6.38 9.37
C CYS A 32 -12.53 4.91 9.69
N SER A 33 -13.81 4.54 9.68
CA SER A 33 -14.20 3.14 9.75
C SER A 33 -13.74 2.41 8.49
N LEU A 34 -13.31 1.17 8.68
CA LEU A 34 -13.03 0.27 7.58
C LEU A 34 -14.32 0.02 6.78
N GLU A 35 -14.25 0.15 5.47
CA GLU A 35 -15.38 -0.03 4.55
C GLU A 35 -15.61 -1.52 4.26
N GLY A 36 -14.54 -2.31 4.18
CA GLY A 36 -14.62 -3.74 3.96
C GLY A 36 -15.15 -4.50 5.19
N LYS A 37 -16.20 -5.30 5.01
CA LYS A 37 -16.81 -6.12 6.10
C LYS A 37 -15.85 -7.09 6.81
N GLN A 38 -14.72 -7.42 6.16
CA GLN A 38 -13.69 -8.33 6.70
C GLN A 38 -12.36 -7.62 6.94
N SER A 39 -12.30 -6.32 6.65
CA SER A 39 -11.14 -5.48 6.88
C SER A 39 -10.95 -5.30 8.38
N VAL A 40 -9.71 -5.39 8.85
CA VAL A 40 -9.36 -5.21 10.27
C VAL A 40 -8.29 -4.14 10.48
N ALA A 41 -7.55 -3.74 9.43
CA ALA A 41 -6.49 -2.75 9.53
C ALA A 41 -6.42 -1.89 8.26
N HIS A 42 -5.90 -0.68 8.40
CA HIS A 42 -5.48 0.15 7.27
C HIS A 42 -4.03 -0.16 6.88
N ILE A 43 -3.75 -0.08 5.59
CA ILE A 43 -2.41 -0.09 5.01
C ILE A 43 -2.22 1.25 4.31
N PHE A 44 -1.15 1.95 4.65
CA PHE A 44 -0.72 3.17 3.98
C PHE A 44 0.53 2.89 3.14
N CYS A 45 0.46 3.19 1.85
CA CYS A 45 1.62 3.11 0.97
C CYS A 45 2.38 4.44 0.99
N VAL A 46 3.59 4.47 1.57
CA VAL A 46 4.42 5.68 1.58
C VAL A 46 4.95 6.04 0.19
N GLY A 47 4.92 5.08 -0.75
CA GLY A 47 5.39 5.26 -2.11
C GLY A 47 4.41 6.00 -3.03
N CYS A 48 3.11 5.75 -2.90
CA CYS A 48 2.07 6.39 -3.73
C CYS A 48 1.00 7.15 -2.93
N GLY A 49 1.07 7.15 -1.59
CA GLY A 49 0.12 7.80 -0.70
C GLY A 49 -1.26 7.11 -0.61
N THR A 50 -1.42 5.92 -1.19
CA THR A 50 -2.71 5.22 -1.24
C THR A 50 -3.00 4.49 0.07
N TYR A 51 -4.27 4.51 0.47
CA TYR A 51 -4.80 3.68 1.54
C TYR A 51 -5.43 2.42 0.99
N LEU A 52 -5.08 1.30 1.58
CA LEU A 52 -5.70 0.01 1.34
C LEU A 52 -6.21 -0.53 2.67
N GLU A 53 -7.07 -1.53 2.59
CA GLU A 53 -7.57 -2.23 3.76
C GLU A 53 -7.04 -3.66 3.76
N ALA A 54 -6.64 -4.13 4.93
CA ALA A 54 -6.20 -5.50 5.14
C ALA A 54 -7.28 -6.28 5.86
N ASN A 55 -7.64 -7.44 5.35
CA ASN A 55 -8.35 -8.43 6.15
C ASN A 55 -7.43 -9.07 7.21
N LYS A 56 -8.01 -9.84 8.14
CA LYS A 56 -7.25 -10.48 9.22
C LYS A 56 -6.04 -11.29 8.73
N LYS A 57 -6.22 -12.12 7.70
CA LYS A 57 -5.14 -12.95 7.14
C LYS A 57 -4.01 -12.10 6.53
N GLN A 58 -4.36 -11.02 5.84
CA GLN A 58 -3.40 -10.08 5.30
C GLN A 58 -2.67 -9.34 6.43
N ALA A 59 -3.39 -8.81 7.42
CA ALA A 59 -2.81 -8.11 8.56
C ALA A 59 -1.85 -9.00 9.37
N GLU A 60 -2.20 -10.28 9.61
CA GLU A 60 -1.32 -11.26 10.25
C GLU A 60 -0.05 -11.54 9.43
N SER A 61 -0.19 -11.62 8.11
CA SER A 61 0.97 -11.81 7.22
C SER A 61 1.87 -10.58 7.22
N LEU A 62 1.28 -9.38 7.23
CA LEU A 62 2.00 -8.12 7.30
C LEU A 62 2.73 -7.96 8.66
N ALA A 63 2.09 -8.32 9.78
CA ALA A 63 2.75 -8.28 11.08
C ALA A 63 3.99 -9.20 11.13
N LYS A 64 3.89 -10.42 10.57
CA LYS A 64 5.02 -11.34 10.47
C LYS A 64 6.15 -10.79 9.60
N LEU A 65 5.82 -10.18 8.46
CA LEU A 65 6.78 -9.55 7.56
C LEU A 65 7.46 -8.34 8.22
N ALA A 66 6.74 -7.57 9.06
CA ALA A 66 7.29 -6.49 9.87
C ALA A 66 8.14 -6.98 11.07
N GLY A 67 8.21 -8.30 11.31
CA GLY A 67 8.88 -8.87 12.47
C GLY A 67 8.22 -8.51 13.81
N THR A 68 6.96 -8.08 13.80
CA THR A 68 6.23 -7.66 15.00
C THR A 68 5.21 -8.72 15.43
N GLU A 69 4.89 -8.73 16.72
CA GLU A 69 3.79 -9.54 17.23
C GLU A 69 2.45 -9.08 16.65
N VAL A 70 1.58 -10.04 16.35
CA VAL A 70 0.23 -9.79 15.83
C VAL A 70 -0.59 -9.17 16.96
N PRO A 71 -1.05 -7.90 16.85
CA PRO A 71 -1.88 -7.30 17.87
C PRO A 71 -3.25 -8.00 17.95
N GLU A 72 -3.81 -8.11 19.15
CA GLU A 72 -5.15 -8.69 19.35
C GLU A 72 -6.25 -7.84 18.71
N ASN A 73 -6.04 -6.53 18.63
CA ASN A 73 -6.93 -5.58 17.98
C ASN A 73 -6.17 -4.73 16.96
N PHE A 74 -6.48 -4.92 15.68
CA PHE A 74 -5.88 -4.16 14.58
C PHE A 74 -6.52 -2.78 14.37
N ASP A 75 -7.66 -2.50 14.99
CA ASP A 75 -8.40 -1.25 14.76
C ASP A 75 -7.62 0.00 15.21
N GLU A 76 -6.76 -0.13 16.22
CA GLU A 76 -5.90 0.96 16.69
C GLU A 76 -4.60 1.12 15.88
N TYR A 77 -4.34 0.23 14.92
CA TYR A 77 -3.07 0.18 14.20
C TYR A 77 -3.26 0.34 12.69
N TYR A 78 -2.17 0.71 12.03
CA TYR A 78 -2.06 0.71 10.58
C TYR A 78 -0.66 0.27 10.16
N PHE A 79 -0.59 -0.32 8.97
CA PHE A 79 0.66 -0.75 8.37
C PHE A 79 1.17 0.31 7.41
N GLU A 80 2.45 0.64 7.49
CA GLU A 80 3.13 1.41 6.45
C GLU A 80 3.92 0.47 5.55
N VAL A 81 3.73 0.61 4.25
CA VAL A 81 4.43 -0.19 3.22
C VAL A 81 5.11 0.74 2.23
N ALA A 82 6.28 0.33 1.75
CA ALA A 82 7.04 1.08 0.76
C ALA A 82 6.32 1.11 -0.60
N GLY A 83 5.65 0.00 -0.94
CA GLY A 83 4.88 -0.17 -2.17
C GLY A 83 3.60 -0.97 -1.95
N CYS A 84 2.66 -0.84 -2.88
CA CYS A 84 1.39 -1.54 -2.85
C CYS A 84 0.98 -2.06 -4.23
N GLU A 85 -0.09 -2.85 -4.30
CA GLU A 85 -0.63 -3.41 -5.56
C GLU A 85 -1.08 -2.34 -6.56
N VAL A 86 -1.37 -1.13 -6.10
CA VAL A 86 -1.84 -0.04 -6.96
C VAL A 86 -0.69 0.62 -7.73
N CYS A 87 0.49 0.74 -7.11
CA CYS A 87 1.65 1.37 -7.73
C CYS A 87 2.69 0.37 -8.24
N ASP A 88 2.35 -0.93 -8.26
CA ASP A 88 3.26 -2.05 -8.58
C ASP A 88 4.58 -1.99 -7.79
N GLY A 89 4.53 -1.38 -6.60
CA GLY A 89 5.70 -1.21 -5.75
C GLY A 89 5.96 -2.46 -4.92
N ASP A 90 7.23 -2.73 -4.64
CA ASP A 90 7.60 -3.84 -3.76
C ASP A 90 6.95 -3.66 -2.38
N ARG A 91 6.30 -4.71 -1.88
CA ARG A 91 5.54 -4.68 -0.61
C ARG A 91 6.46 -4.85 0.58
N ASP A 92 7.58 -4.16 0.57
CA ASP A 92 8.46 -4.08 1.72
C ASP A 92 7.73 -3.31 2.83
N ILE A 93 7.55 -3.97 3.98
CA ILE A 93 6.83 -3.37 5.09
C ILE A 93 7.78 -2.48 5.85
N VAL A 94 7.37 -1.23 6.00
CA VAL A 94 8.16 -0.21 6.68
C VAL A 94 7.94 -0.30 8.19
N ALA A 95 6.68 -0.37 8.64
CA ALA A 95 6.35 -0.43 10.06
C ALA A 95 4.89 -0.80 10.34
N LEU A 96 4.62 -1.33 11.54
CA LEU A 96 3.31 -1.29 12.17
C LEU A 96 3.26 -0.07 13.11
N LYS A 97 2.31 0.83 12.92
CA LYS A 97 2.16 2.05 13.73
C LYS A 97 0.78 2.14 14.36
N LYS A 98 0.69 2.88 15.46
CA LYS A 98 -0.58 3.21 16.13
C LYS A 98 -1.20 4.46 15.49
N LYS A 99 -2.53 4.47 15.31
CA LYS A 99 -3.31 5.57 14.73
C LYS A 99 -3.40 6.81 15.62
#